data_AF-A0A2E0FGB4-F1
#
_entry.id   AF-A0A2E0FGB4-F1
#
_cell.length_a   1.000
_cell.length_b   1.000
_cell.length_c   1.000
_cell.angle_alpha   90.00
_cell.angle_beta   90.00
_cell.angle_gamma   90.00
#
_symmetry.space_group_name_H-M   'P 1'
#
loop_
_entity.id
_entity.type
_entity.pdbx_description
1 polymer ?
#
loop_
_entity_poly.entity_id
_entity_poly.type
_entity_poly.pdbx_seq_one_letter_code
_entity_poly.pdbx_strand_id
1 'polypeptide(L)'
;MTKDEDMLFDTIELETPSNTDTSVVDIIDGGAPSITDPEWNDYVMSLFTKKEMYDGNPLVAGLRRVAELVLGTIVYSGPTQVFPPQRDDHHGRATVVFTVEFENGMKFSEVADCWEGNTDDMFCAYAIATASTRAEGRALRKALRIRAVAAEEMTKKDTAKIVRDLSAQKDTSDGGYDDSSRMSDAQYNFIDVKCRQLGINGAILFKTIFSVDNNRKISKKVASDIIDRLNEYQRDKSTIPEEVLGYVEEWRNQ
;
A
#
# COMPACT_ATOMS: atom_id res chain seq x y z
N MET A 1 26.91 -42.13 76.87
CA MET A 1 26.91 -41.13 75.80
C MET A 1 26.98 -41.89 74.50
N THR A 2 25.86 -41.88 73.79
CA THR A 2 25.51 -42.72 72.63
C THR A 2 26.19 -42.21 71.35
N LYS A 3 26.63 -43.15 70.51
CA LYS A 3 27.30 -42.91 69.21
C LYS A 3 26.41 -42.30 68.12
N ASP A 4 25.20 -41.86 68.46
CA ASP A 4 24.17 -41.45 67.50
C ASP A 4 24.13 -39.93 67.26
N GLU A 5 24.82 -39.12 68.06
CA GLU A 5 24.81 -37.65 67.89
C GLU A 5 25.82 -37.16 66.83
N ASP A 6 26.87 -37.92 66.53
CA ASP A 6 27.92 -37.53 65.58
C ASP A 6 27.55 -37.75 64.10
N MET A 7 26.49 -38.51 63.79
CA MET A 7 26.07 -38.77 62.40
C MET A 7 25.00 -37.79 61.87
N LEU A 8 24.50 -36.86 62.70
CA LEU A 8 23.44 -35.93 62.30
C LEU A 8 23.95 -34.73 61.49
N PHE A 9 25.26 -34.44 61.55
CA PHE A 9 25.85 -33.24 60.93
C PHE A 9 26.65 -33.52 59.65
N ASP A 10 26.83 -34.78 59.25
CA ASP A 10 27.71 -35.16 58.13
C ASP A 10 27.02 -35.16 56.76
N THR A 11 25.74 -34.77 56.68
CA THR A 11 24.94 -34.77 55.44
C THR A 11 24.25 -33.45 55.12
N ILE A 12 24.57 -32.38 55.84
CA ILE A 12 24.04 -31.04 55.57
C ILE A 12 25.18 -30.21 54.96
N GLU A 13 25.29 -30.23 53.63
CA GLU A 13 26.08 -29.20 52.93
C GLU A 13 25.44 -27.85 53.20
N LEU A 14 26.13 -27.02 53.98
CA LEU A 14 25.77 -25.62 54.19
C LEU A 14 25.89 -24.91 52.83
N GLU A 15 24.76 -24.43 52.31
CA GLU A 15 24.74 -23.59 51.11
C GLU A 15 25.63 -22.36 51.34
N THR A 16 26.80 -22.35 50.70
CA THR A 16 27.70 -21.21 50.65
C THR A 16 27.37 -20.32 49.45
N PRO A 17 27.70 -19.02 49.48
CA PRO A 17 27.50 -18.13 48.33
C PRO A 17 28.17 -18.58 47.02
N SER A 18 29.04 -19.59 47.08
CA SER A 18 29.69 -20.20 45.92
C SER A 18 28.82 -21.23 45.17
N ASN A 19 27.80 -21.80 45.82
CA ASN A 19 26.97 -22.88 45.28
C ASN A 19 25.50 -22.49 45.09
N THR A 20 25.14 -21.25 45.45
CA THR A 20 23.82 -20.66 45.19
C THR A 20 23.98 -19.59 44.11
N ASP A 21 23.16 -19.66 43.05
CA ASP A 21 23.09 -18.58 42.05
C ASP A 21 22.55 -17.32 42.74
N THR A 22 23.47 -16.45 43.13
CA THR A 22 23.19 -15.16 43.78
C THR A 22 23.04 -14.03 42.78
N SER A 23 22.90 -14.35 41.48
CA SER A 23 22.56 -13.33 40.50
C SER A 23 21.17 -12.78 40.83
N VAL A 24 21.16 -11.59 41.40
CA VAL A 24 19.97 -10.77 41.47
C VAL A 24 19.71 -10.36 40.03
N VAL A 25 18.82 -11.08 39.35
CA VAL A 25 18.16 -10.52 38.16
C VAL A 25 17.32 -9.40 38.72
N ASP A 26 17.79 -8.17 38.56
CA ASP A 26 16.99 -6.97 38.81
C ASP A 26 15.79 -7.01 37.86
N ILE A 27 14.74 -7.74 38.26
CA ILE A 27 13.41 -7.59 37.68
C ILE A 27 12.97 -6.23 38.19
N ILE A 28 13.24 -5.20 37.39
CA ILE A 28 12.60 -3.90 37.54
C ILE A 28 11.10 -4.19 37.37
N ASP A 29 10.39 -4.42 38.46
CA ASP A 29 8.93 -4.43 38.49
C ASP A 29 8.47 -2.97 38.31
N GLY A 30 8.61 -2.50 37.07
CA GLY A 30 8.53 -1.10 36.70
C GLY A 30 7.13 -0.67 36.34
N GLY A 31 6.06 -1.24 36.92
CA GLY A 31 4.67 -0.84 36.67
C GLY A 31 4.23 -0.80 35.19
N ALA A 32 5.05 -1.31 34.27
CA ALA A 32 4.80 -1.32 32.85
C ALA A 32 3.99 -2.57 32.52
N PRO A 33 2.91 -2.46 31.73
CA PRO A 33 2.17 -3.62 31.27
C PRO A 33 3.08 -4.56 30.48
N SER A 34 2.77 -5.85 30.48
CA SER A 34 3.42 -6.80 29.59
C SER A 34 3.12 -6.46 28.12
N ILE A 35 4.03 -6.82 27.22
CA ILE A 35 3.90 -6.61 25.76
C ILE A 35 2.68 -7.33 25.13
N THR A 36 2.01 -8.19 25.89
CA THR A 36 0.79 -8.88 25.50
C THR A 36 -0.47 -8.32 26.15
N ASP A 37 -0.34 -7.38 27.09
CA ASP A 37 -1.48 -6.86 27.83
C ASP A 37 -2.30 -5.88 26.98
N PRO A 38 -3.63 -5.80 27.18
CA PRO A 38 -4.48 -4.87 26.45
C PRO A 38 -4.04 -3.40 26.56
N GLU A 39 -3.50 -3.01 27.71
CA GLU A 39 -3.03 -1.67 28.06
C GLU A 39 -1.66 -1.32 27.43
N TRP A 40 -0.97 -2.31 26.86
CA TRP A 40 0.37 -2.12 26.27
C TRP A 40 0.41 -1.00 25.23
N ASN A 41 -0.59 -0.97 24.35
CA ASN A 41 -0.69 0.05 23.31
C ASN A 41 -0.69 1.46 23.91
N ASP A 42 -1.51 1.68 24.94
CA ASP A 42 -1.71 3.00 25.52
C ASP A 42 -0.49 3.43 26.33
N TYR A 43 0.15 2.49 27.03
CA TYR A 43 1.43 2.69 27.67
C TYR A 43 2.50 3.16 26.67
N VAL A 44 2.75 2.40 25.59
CA VAL A 44 3.77 2.77 24.60
C VAL A 44 3.44 4.09 23.92
N MET A 45 2.17 4.33 23.58
CA MET A 45 1.72 5.60 22.99
C MET A 45 1.94 6.81 23.92
N SER A 46 1.91 6.61 25.24
CA SER A 46 2.19 7.67 26.22
C SER A 46 3.67 8.09 26.29
N LEU A 47 4.59 7.24 25.79
CA LEU A 47 6.03 7.50 25.81
C LEU A 47 6.49 8.48 24.72
N PHE A 48 5.64 8.77 23.72
CA PHE A 48 5.94 9.72 22.66
C PHE A 48 5.73 11.16 23.11
N THR A 49 6.66 12.04 22.74
CA THR A 49 6.50 13.47 22.95
C THR A 49 5.59 14.09 21.90
N LYS A 50 4.99 15.25 22.18
CA LYS A 50 4.17 15.98 21.20
C LYS A 50 4.90 16.30 19.88
N LYS A 51 6.23 16.43 19.91
CA LYS A 51 7.05 16.70 18.72
C LYS A 51 7.31 15.46 17.87
N GLU A 52 7.10 14.28 18.45
CA GLU A 52 7.26 12.98 17.80
C GLU A 52 5.93 12.44 17.26
N MET A 53 4.87 13.23 17.36
CA MET A 53 3.52 12.86 16.96
C MET A 53 3.02 13.82 15.88
N TYR A 54 2.39 13.27 14.85
CA TYR A 54 1.71 14.03 13.81
C TYR A 54 0.34 13.39 13.55
N ASP A 55 -0.72 14.17 13.72
CA ASP A 55 -2.10 13.72 13.53
C ASP A 55 -2.44 12.42 14.28
N GLY A 56 -2.04 12.34 15.56
CA GLY A 56 -2.26 11.17 16.41
C GLY A 56 -1.37 9.96 16.12
N ASN A 57 -0.45 10.06 15.16
CA ASN A 57 0.44 8.98 14.74
C ASN A 57 1.91 9.31 15.05
N PRO A 58 2.73 8.34 15.50
CA PRO A 58 4.14 8.58 15.79
C PRO A 58 4.98 8.74 14.52
N LEU A 59 5.95 9.64 14.55
CA LEU A 59 7.00 9.78 13.55
C LEU A 59 8.03 8.66 13.72
N VAL A 60 8.70 8.28 12.63
CA VAL A 60 9.77 7.25 12.64
C VAL A 60 10.88 7.59 13.63
N ALA A 61 11.23 8.87 13.76
CA ALA A 61 12.21 9.33 14.75
C ALA A 61 11.79 9.01 16.19
N GLY A 62 10.51 9.21 16.51
CA GLY A 62 9.95 8.85 17.81
C GLY A 62 9.89 7.33 18.01
N LEU A 63 9.49 6.59 16.96
CA LEU A 63 9.45 5.13 16.98
C LEU A 63 10.81 4.54 17.32
N ARG A 64 11.89 5.10 16.75
CA ARG A 64 13.26 4.66 17.01
C ARG A 64 13.64 4.85 18.48
N ARG A 65 13.39 6.04 19.03
CA ARG A 65 13.69 6.35 20.44
C ARG A 65 12.89 5.48 21.40
N VAL A 66 11.58 5.36 21.17
CA VAL A 66 10.70 4.58 22.05
C VAL A 66 11.00 3.07 21.93
N ALA A 67 11.34 2.58 20.75
CA ALA A 67 11.80 1.20 20.58
C ALA A 67 13.08 0.91 21.37
N GLU A 68 14.07 1.80 21.32
CA GLU A 68 15.28 1.64 22.13
C GLU A 68 15.00 1.71 23.64
N LEU A 69 14.07 2.57 24.05
CA LEU A 69 13.66 2.70 25.45
C LEU A 69 13.00 1.43 26.00
N VAL A 70 12.18 0.75 25.19
CA VAL A 70 11.33 -0.36 25.64
C VAL A 70 11.95 -1.72 25.36
N LEU A 71 12.66 -1.88 24.25
CA LEU A 71 13.18 -3.17 23.77
C LEU A 71 14.71 -3.29 23.89
N GLY A 72 15.41 -2.20 24.21
CA GLY A 72 16.86 -2.13 24.30
C GLY A 72 17.53 -1.60 23.03
N THR A 73 18.87 -1.57 23.04
CA THR A 73 19.67 -0.94 21.98
C THR A 73 19.42 -1.56 20.60
N ILE A 74 19.21 -0.71 19.59
CA ILE A 74 19.21 -1.15 18.19
C ILE A 74 20.67 -1.31 17.72
N VAL A 75 21.05 -2.53 17.35
CA VAL A 75 22.41 -2.86 16.86
C VAL A 75 22.52 -2.79 15.35
N TYR A 76 21.39 -2.88 14.63
CA TYR A 76 21.33 -2.68 13.19
C TYR A 76 20.00 -2.03 12.80
N SER A 77 20.07 -1.04 11.91
CA SER A 77 18.91 -0.43 11.27
C SER A 77 19.28 0.00 9.87
N GLY A 78 18.67 -0.62 8.85
CA GLY A 78 18.95 -0.25 7.48
C GLY A 78 18.16 -1.01 6.42
N PRO A 79 18.18 -0.52 5.16
CA PRO A 79 17.62 -1.23 4.03
C PRO A 79 18.48 -2.47 3.72
N THR A 80 17.84 -3.63 3.60
CA THR A 80 18.49 -4.89 3.22
C THR A 80 18.30 -5.20 1.74
N GLN A 81 17.22 -4.71 1.12
CA GLN A 81 17.02 -4.76 -0.32
C GLN A 81 16.35 -3.49 -0.81
N VAL A 82 16.80 -2.97 -1.94
CA VAL A 82 16.26 -1.77 -2.58
C VAL A 82 15.93 -2.11 -4.03
N PHE A 83 14.66 -1.91 -4.38
CA PHE A 83 14.17 -1.98 -5.75
C PHE A 83 13.92 -0.54 -6.21
N PRO A 84 14.87 0.07 -6.94
CA PRO A 84 14.70 1.44 -7.42
C PRO A 84 13.63 1.49 -8.52
N PRO A 85 13.04 2.68 -8.76
CA PRO A 85 12.17 2.90 -9.91
C PRO A 85 12.86 2.49 -11.20
N GLN A 86 12.20 1.63 -11.98
CA GLN A 86 12.68 1.19 -13.28
C GLN A 86 12.24 2.18 -14.36
N ARG A 87 13.02 2.31 -15.44
CA ARG A 87 12.68 3.22 -16.57
C ARG A 87 11.32 2.91 -17.19
N ASP A 88 10.95 1.63 -17.21
CA ASP A 88 9.70 1.16 -17.83
C ASP A 88 8.53 1.19 -16.84
N ASP A 89 8.76 1.56 -15.59
CA ASP A 89 7.71 1.76 -14.59
C ASP A 89 7.20 3.21 -14.65
N HIS A 90 6.09 3.39 -15.36
CA HIS A 90 5.46 4.70 -15.55
C HIS A 90 5.05 5.39 -14.25
N HIS A 91 4.97 4.68 -13.12
CA HIS A 91 4.55 5.23 -11.83
C HIS A 91 5.71 5.53 -10.87
N GLY A 92 6.95 5.27 -11.31
CA GLY A 92 8.15 5.58 -10.53
C GLY A 92 8.20 4.86 -9.18
N ARG A 93 7.78 3.59 -9.11
CA ARG A 93 7.69 2.85 -7.86
C ARG A 93 9.05 2.44 -7.34
N ALA A 94 9.34 2.83 -6.11
CA ALA A 94 10.43 2.27 -5.33
C ALA A 94 9.86 1.31 -4.29
N THR A 95 10.50 0.16 -4.09
CA THR A 95 10.18 -0.77 -3.00
C THR A 95 11.44 -1.01 -2.17
N VAL A 96 11.33 -0.92 -0.86
CA VAL A 96 12.46 -1.13 0.06
C VAL A 96 12.08 -2.16 1.10
N VAL A 97 12.97 -3.14 1.29
CA VAL A 97 12.96 -4.04 2.44
C VAL A 97 13.90 -3.46 3.48
N PHE A 98 13.41 -3.26 4.69
CA PHE A 98 14.14 -2.64 5.79
C PHE A 98 14.16 -3.59 6.99
N THR A 99 15.30 -3.65 7.68
CA THR A 99 15.50 -4.54 8.82
C THR A 99 16.02 -3.77 10.02
N VAL A 100 15.46 -4.07 11.19
CA VAL A 100 15.90 -3.59 12.50
C VAL A 100 16.25 -4.80 13.36
N GLU A 101 17.41 -4.75 14.02
CA GLU A 101 17.90 -5.77 14.94
C GLU A 101 18.27 -5.12 16.28
N PHE A 102 17.82 -5.73 17.36
CA PHE A 102 18.07 -5.30 18.74
C PHE A 102 19.17 -6.16 19.37
N GLU A 103 19.86 -5.61 20.36
CA GLU A 103 20.95 -6.29 21.08
C GLU A 103 20.52 -7.62 21.72
N ASN A 104 19.24 -7.73 22.11
CA ASN A 104 18.64 -8.95 22.65
C ASN A 104 18.33 -10.03 21.59
N GLY A 105 18.73 -9.83 20.33
CA GLY A 105 18.53 -10.75 19.21
C GLY A 105 17.17 -10.65 18.52
N MET A 106 16.28 -9.75 18.96
CA MET A 106 15.01 -9.52 18.26
C MET A 106 15.26 -8.88 16.90
N LYS A 107 14.64 -9.43 15.86
CA LYS A 107 14.81 -8.98 14.48
C LYS A 107 13.47 -8.78 13.79
N PHE A 108 13.27 -7.60 13.22
CA PHE A 108 12.06 -7.23 12.49
C PHE A 108 12.44 -6.78 11.10
N SER A 109 11.72 -7.28 10.09
CA SER A 109 11.89 -6.85 8.71
C SER A 109 10.55 -6.54 8.11
N GLU A 110 10.47 -5.43 7.40
CA GLU A 110 9.26 -4.97 6.74
C GLU A 110 9.56 -4.39 5.36
N VAL A 111 8.49 -4.26 4.57
CA VAL A 111 8.56 -3.75 3.20
C VAL A 111 7.60 -2.59 3.07
N ALA A 112 8.05 -1.55 2.36
CA ALA A 112 7.17 -0.47 1.93
C ALA A 112 7.50 -0.05 0.50
N ASP A 113 6.48 0.44 -0.19
CA ASP A 113 6.56 1.01 -1.52
C ASP A 113 6.24 2.51 -1.49
N CYS A 114 6.86 3.24 -2.40
CA CYS A 114 6.58 4.64 -2.66
C CYS A 114 6.38 4.83 -4.16
N TRP A 115 5.21 5.32 -4.54
CA TRP A 115 4.86 5.69 -5.90
C TRP A 115 3.77 6.75 -5.91
N GLU A 116 3.51 7.34 -7.07
CA GLU A 116 2.65 8.52 -7.22
C GLU A 116 1.23 8.33 -6.62
N GLY A 117 0.67 7.13 -6.70
CA GLY A 117 -0.68 6.88 -6.20
C GLY A 117 -0.78 6.71 -4.70
N ASN A 118 0.31 6.39 -3.99
CA ASN A 118 0.28 6.09 -2.55
C ASN A 118 1.04 7.11 -1.68
N THR A 119 1.68 8.11 -2.28
CA THR A 119 2.54 9.07 -1.60
C THR A 119 2.26 10.49 -2.12
N ASP A 120 2.28 11.48 -1.24
CA ASP A 120 2.14 12.90 -1.64
C ASP A 120 3.30 13.34 -2.56
N ASP A 121 3.02 14.22 -3.52
CA ASP A 121 3.93 14.57 -4.62
C ASP A 121 5.31 15.06 -4.13
N MET A 122 5.33 15.83 -3.03
CA MET A 122 6.56 16.35 -2.43
C MET A 122 7.51 15.25 -1.95
N PHE A 123 6.97 14.14 -1.43
CA PHE A 123 7.76 13.00 -0.96
C PHE A 123 8.04 11.99 -2.07
N CYS A 124 7.20 11.97 -3.11
CA CYS A 124 7.35 11.07 -4.25
C CYS A 124 8.62 11.36 -5.08
N ALA A 125 9.12 12.60 -5.06
CA ALA A 125 10.39 12.98 -5.67
C ALA A 125 11.61 12.19 -5.11
N TYR A 126 11.50 11.67 -3.89
CA TYR A 126 12.54 10.90 -3.21
C TYR A 126 12.07 9.47 -2.91
N ALA A 127 11.50 8.79 -3.91
CA ALA A 127 10.76 7.54 -3.73
C ALA A 127 11.51 6.47 -2.91
N ILE A 128 12.81 6.26 -3.15
CA ILE A 128 13.60 5.27 -2.40
C ILE A 128 13.73 5.66 -0.92
N ALA A 129 14.03 6.94 -0.64
CA ALA A 129 14.17 7.42 0.74
C ALA A 129 12.85 7.38 1.50
N THR A 130 11.75 7.75 0.83
CA THR A 130 10.40 7.67 1.39
C THR A 130 9.99 6.21 1.65
N ALA A 131 10.20 5.31 0.69
CA ALA A 131 9.95 3.88 0.87
C ALA A 131 10.79 3.31 2.03
N SER A 132 12.06 3.66 2.13
CA SER A 132 12.95 3.24 3.22
C SER A 132 12.43 3.72 4.58
N THR A 133 12.02 4.98 4.70
CA THR A 133 11.51 5.56 5.95
C THR A 133 10.20 4.88 6.36
N ARG A 134 9.29 4.63 5.41
CA ARG A 134 8.05 3.91 5.67
C ARG A 134 8.30 2.47 6.12
N ALA A 135 9.23 1.77 5.47
CA ALA A 135 9.59 0.40 5.83
C ALA A 135 10.19 0.32 7.24
N GLU A 136 11.05 1.28 7.61
CA GLU A 136 11.56 1.42 8.98
C GLU A 136 10.41 1.62 9.99
N GLY A 137 9.50 2.55 9.70
CA GLY A 137 8.33 2.81 10.55
C GLY A 137 7.47 1.57 10.78
N ARG A 138 7.22 0.77 9.72
CA ARG A 138 6.51 -0.52 9.84
C ARG A 138 7.26 -1.50 10.73
N ALA A 139 8.57 -1.65 10.56
CA ALA A 139 9.38 -2.58 11.35
C ALA A 139 9.36 -2.21 12.84
N LEU A 140 9.60 -0.94 13.18
CA LEU A 140 9.60 -0.45 14.56
C LEU A 140 8.23 -0.54 15.21
N ARG A 141 7.17 -0.23 14.45
CA ARG A 141 5.79 -0.35 14.93
C ARG A 141 5.42 -1.80 15.26
N LYS A 142 5.85 -2.77 14.44
CA LYS A 142 5.69 -4.20 14.72
C LYS A 142 6.53 -4.64 15.91
N ALA A 143 7.75 -4.13 16.06
CA ALA A 143 8.58 -4.38 17.23
C ALA A 143 7.88 -3.92 18.52
N LEU A 144 7.31 -2.72 18.50
CA LEU A 144 6.57 -2.11 19.61
C LEU A 144 5.14 -2.64 19.78
N ARG A 145 4.61 -3.44 18.83
CA ARG A 145 3.22 -3.96 18.82
C ARG A 145 2.11 -2.92 19.00
N ILE A 146 2.31 -1.70 18.49
CA ILE A 146 1.29 -0.64 18.57
C ILE A 146 0.37 -0.65 17.35
N ARG A 147 -0.86 -0.14 17.54
CA ARG A 147 -1.91 -0.11 16.50
C ARG A 147 -1.81 1.09 15.57
N ALA A 148 -1.30 2.22 16.06
CA ALA A 148 -1.16 3.46 15.29
C ALA A 148 -0.14 3.30 14.16
N VAL A 149 -0.45 3.73 12.94
CA VAL A 149 0.50 3.71 11.81
C VAL A 149 1.60 4.75 11.99
N ALA A 150 2.75 4.59 11.33
CA ALA A 150 3.74 5.67 11.35
C ALA A 150 3.21 6.86 10.52
N ALA A 151 3.50 8.09 10.94
CA ALA A 151 2.99 9.28 10.27
C ALA A 151 3.45 9.36 8.79
N GLU A 152 4.66 8.88 8.49
CA GLU A 152 5.22 8.79 7.15
C GLU A 152 4.50 7.77 6.25
N GLU A 153 3.65 6.91 6.82
CA GLU A 153 2.78 6.01 6.06
C GLU A 153 1.50 6.67 5.55
N MET A 154 1.10 7.78 6.17
CA MET A 154 -0.15 8.45 5.90
C MET A 154 -0.09 9.13 4.54
N THR A 155 -1.16 8.96 3.77
CA THR A 155 -1.35 9.64 2.49
C THR A 155 -2.71 10.30 2.47
N LYS A 156 -2.76 11.52 1.94
CA LYS A 156 -4.04 12.24 1.75
C LYS A 156 -4.75 11.82 0.45
N LYS A 157 -4.08 11.02 -0.38
CA LYS A 157 -4.62 10.55 -1.66
C LYS A 157 -5.59 9.39 -1.47
N ASP A 158 -6.66 9.37 -2.26
CA ASP A 158 -7.55 8.20 -2.38
C ASP A 158 -6.87 7.13 -3.24
N THR A 159 -5.96 6.40 -2.60
CA THR A 159 -5.22 5.27 -3.18
C THR A 159 -6.15 4.25 -3.82
N ALA A 160 -7.29 3.95 -3.20
CA ALA A 160 -8.23 2.96 -3.70
C ALA A 160 -8.91 3.41 -5.00
N LYS A 161 -9.20 4.71 -5.14
CA LYS A 161 -9.68 5.28 -6.41
C LYS A 161 -8.57 5.26 -7.47
N ILE A 162 -7.37 5.71 -7.13
CA ILE A 162 -6.24 5.75 -8.07
C ILE A 162 -5.91 4.35 -8.60
N VAL A 163 -5.86 3.34 -7.73
CA VAL A 163 -5.61 1.95 -8.16
C VAL A 163 -6.72 1.42 -9.05
N ARG A 164 -7.99 1.77 -8.77
CA ARG A 164 -9.12 1.41 -9.65
C ARG A 164 -8.98 2.05 -11.03
N ASP A 165 -8.69 3.35 -11.09
CA ASP A 165 -8.52 4.09 -12.34
C ASP A 165 -7.35 3.52 -13.16
N LEU A 166 -6.21 3.20 -12.51
CA LEU A 166 -5.06 2.56 -13.16
C LEU A 166 -5.34 1.13 -13.61
N SER A 167 -6.13 0.36 -12.84
CA SER A 167 -6.51 -1.00 -13.22
C SER A 167 -7.48 -1.04 -14.40
N ALA A 168 -8.37 -0.04 -14.50
CA ALA A 168 -9.27 0.12 -15.64
C ALA A 168 -8.51 0.48 -16.93
N GLN A 169 -7.33 1.10 -16.82
CA GLN A 169 -6.46 1.40 -17.96
C GLN A 169 -5.58 0.22 -18.42
N LYS A 170 -5.54 -0.90 -17.69
CA LYS A 170 -4.57 -2.00 -17.91
C LYS A 170 -4.94 -3.02 -19.01
N ASP A 171 -6.05 -2.83 -19.73
CA ASP A 171 -6.47 -3.72 -20.84
C ASP A 171 -5.86 -3.37 -22.22
N THR A 172 -4.77 -2.59 -22.27
CA THR A 172 -4.00 -2.41 -23.52
C THR A 172 -2.54 -2.80 -23.31
N SER A 173 -2.23 -4.08 -23.52
CA SER A 173 -0.88 -4.60 -23.63
C SER A 173 -0.11 -3.98 -24.81
N ASP A 174 1.14 -3.61 -24.55
CA ASP A 174 2.28 -3.54 -25.48
C ASP A 174 1.96 -3.17 -26.94
N GLY A 175 1.99 -1.87 -27.22
CA GLY A 175 1.78 -1.30 -28.54
C GLY A 175 1.11 0.05 -28.43
N GLY A 176 1.92 1.08 -28.14
CA GLY A 176 1.52 2.46 -27.86
C GLY A 176 0.11 2.82 -28.35
N TYR A 177 -0.85 2.82 -27.42
CA TYR A 177 -2.20 3.34 -27.69
C TYR A 177 -2.08 4.85 -27.79
N ASP A 178 -1.81 5.31 -29.00
CA ASP A 178 -1.93 6.70 -29.35
C ASP A 178 -3.43 7.04 -29.46
N ASP A 179 -3.99 7.66 -28.41
CA ASP A 179 -5.37 8.19 -28.37
C ASP A 179 -5.68 9.08 -29.58
N SER A 180 -4.66 9.71 -30.17
CA SER A 180 -4.79 10.61 -31.32
C SER A 180 -4.75 9.88 -32.67
N SER A 181 -4.31 8.62 -32.69
CA SER A 181 -4.33 7.79 -33.90
C SER A 181 -5.76 7.52 -34.33
N ARG A 182 -5.93 7.22 -35.62
CA ARG A 182 -7.23 6.94 -36.21
C ARG A 182 -7.83 5.66 -35.63
N MET A 183 -9.15 5.68 -35.46
CA MET A 183 -9.96 4.52 -35.10
C MET A 183 -9.56 3.28 -35.91
N SER A 184 -9.44 2.14 -35.23
CA SER A 184 -9.11 0.87 -35.89
C SER A 184 -10.31 0.24 -36.60
N ASP A 185 -10.05 -0.60 -37.59
CA ASP A 185 -11.11 -1.35 -38.30
C ASP A 185 -11.90 -2.26 -37.33
N ALA A 186 -11.26 -2.75 -36.26
CA ALA A 186 -11.92 -3.53 -35.22
C ALA A 186 -12.94 -2.70 -34.43
N GLN A 187 -12.58 -1.48 -34.02
CA GLN A 187 -13.49 -0.56 -33.34
C GLN A 187 -14.65 -0.17 -34.28
N TYR A 188 -14.35 0.09 -35.55
CA TYR A 188 -15.36 0.43 -36.56
C TYR A 188 -16.40 -0.68 -36.75
N ASN A 189 -15.94 -1.92 -36.91
CA ASN A 189 -16.81 -3.09 -37.07
C ASN A 189 -17.64 -3.35 -35.80
N PHE A 190 -17.05 -3.13 -34.63
CA PHE A 190 -17.75 -3.31 -33.36
C PHE A 190 -18.89 -2.30 -33.20
N ILE A 191 -18.63 -1.02 -33.49
CA ILE A 191 -19.65 0.04 -33.48
C ILE A 191 -20.80 -0.30 -34.44
N ASP A 192 -20.52 -0.74 -35.66
CA ASP A 192 -21.59 -1.10 -36.60
C ASP A 192 -22.45 -2.27 -36.12
N VAL A 193 -21.83 -3.33 -35.62
CA VAL A 193 -22.56 -4.50 -35.10
C VAL A 193 -23.46 -4.08 -33.94
N LYS A 194 -22.98 -3.21 -33.05
CA LYS A 194 -23.78 -2.68 -31.93
C LYS A 194 -24.92 -1.79 -32.40
N CYS A 195 -24.67 -0.87 -33.32
CA CYS A 195 -25.72 -0.04 -33.92
C CYS A 195 -26.80 -0.90 -34.59
N ARG A 196 -26.41 -1.95 -35.31
CA ARG A 196 -27.34 -2.91 -35.93
C ARG A 196 -28.17 -3.67 -34.88
N GLN A 197 -27.53 -4.16 -33.81
CA GLN A 197 -28.20 -4.88 -32.72
C GLN A 197 -29.21 -4.01 -31.96
N LEU A 198 -28.90 -2.72 -31.81
CA LEU A 198 -29.72 -1.76 -31.06
C LEU A 198 -30.71 -0.98 -31.94
N GLY A 199 -30.64 -1.13 -33.27
CA GLY A 199 -31.48 -0.39 -34.21
C GLY A 199 -31.13 1.10 -34.28
N ILE A 200 -29.87 1.47 -34.08
CA ILE A 200 -29.38 2.85 -34.02
C ILE A 200 -28.77 3.27 -35.36
N ASN A 201 -29.06 4.50 -35.79
CA ASN A 201 -28.43 5.16 -36.92
C ASN A 201 -27.03 5.68 -36.54
N GLY A 202 -25.98 5.01 -37.02
CA GLY A 202 -24.59 5.38 -36.73
C GLY A 202 -24.24 6.81 -37.14
N ALA A 203 -24.69 7.27 -38.32
CA ALA A 203 -24.35 8.61 -38.81
C ALA A 203 -24.94 9.72 -37.93
N ILE A 204 -26.19 9.54 -37.48
CA ILE A 204 -26.85 10.50 -36.58
C ILE A 204 -26.25 10.42 -35.18
N LEU A 205 -25.90 9.23 -34.69
CA LEU A 205 -25.22 9.06 -33.41
C LEU A 205 -23.90 9.86 -33.35
N PHE A 206 -23.06 9.72 -34.38
CA PHE A 206 -21.76 10.41 -34.45
C PHE A 206 -21.95 11.93 -34.45
N LYS A 207 -22.90 12.43 -35.25
CA LYS A 207 -23.12 13.86 -35.41
C LYS A 207 -23.83 14.50 -34.22
N THR A 208 -24.89 13.88 -33.71
CA THR A 208 -25.78 14.49 -32.71
C THR A 208 -25.26 14.27 -31.29
N ILE A 209 -24.75 13.07 -30.97
CA ILE A 209 -24.31 12.75 -29.60
C ILE A 209 -22.84 13.11 -29.40
N PHE A 210 -22.00 12.83 -30.40
CA PHE A 210 -20.55 13.01 -30.28
C PHE A 210 -20.02 14.24 -31.02
N SER A 211 -20.87 14.97 -31.76
CA SER A 211 -20.47 16.15 -32.54
C SER A 211 -19.28 15.90 -33.49
N VAL A 212 -19.17 14.68 -34.02
CA VAL A 212 -18.12 14.28 -34.96
C VAL A 212 -18.69 13.85 -36.30
N ASP A 213 -17.91 14.09 -37.35
CA ASP A 213 -18.22 13.58 -38.67
C ASP A 213 -18.02 12.07 -38.72
N ASN A 214 -18.93 11.38 -39.40
CA ASN A 214 -18.96 9.92 -39.54
C ASN A 214 -17.90 9.37 -40.53
N ASN A 215 -16.74 10.02 -40.64
CA ASN A 215 -15.67 9.58 -41.52
C ASN A 215 -14.59 8.80 -40.75
N ARG A 216 -13.74 8.07 -41.49
CA ARG A 216 -12.62 7.29 -40.91
C ARG A 216 -11.50 8.14 -40.26
N LYS A 217 -11.70 9.44 -40.07
CA LYS A 217 -10.72 10.33 -39.43
C LYS A 217 -10.99 10.55 -37.94
N ILE A 218 -12.00 9.90 -37.35
CA ILE A 218 -12.18 9.93 -35.90
C ILE A 218 -11.04 9.23 -35.17
N SER A 219 -10.68 9.75 -33.99
CA SER A 219 -9.59 9.19 -33.19
C SER A 219 -10.04 7.92 -32.45
N LYS A 220 -9.09 7.08 -32.06
CA LYS A 220 -9.36 5.86 -31.28
C LYS A 220 -10.07 6.16 -29.97
N LYS A 221 -9.77 7.28 -29.33
CA LYS A 221 -10.42 7.74 -28.10
C LYS A 221 -11.91 8.00 -28.31
N VAL A 222 -12.26 8.80 -29.33
CA VAL A 222 -13.65 9.09 -29.67
C VAL A 222 -14.41 7.80 -30.02
N ALA A 223 -13.75 6.87 -30.72
CA ALA A 223 -14.34 5.56 -31.00
C ALA A 223 -14.62 4.74 -29.73
N SER A 224 -13.72 4.78 -28.74
CA SER A 224 -13.94 4.14 -27.43
C SER A 224 -15.13 4.78 -26.69
N ASP A 225 -15.22 6.11 -26.68
CA ASP A 225 -16.35 6.83 -26.05
C ASP A 225 -17.70 6.44 -26.69
N ILE A 226 -17.73 6.26 -28.01
CA ILE A 226 -18.91 5.78 -28.75
C ILE A 226 -19.27 4.35 -28.33
N ILE A 227 -18.27 3.47 -28.20
CA ILE A 227 -18.47 2.08 -27.79
C ILE A 227 -19.04 2.00 -26.37
N ASP A 228 -18.53 2.80 -25.44
CA ASP A 228 -19.01 2.84 -24.06
C ASP A 228 -20.47 3.28 -24.00
N ARG A 229 -20.82 4.31 -24.76
CA ARG A 229 -22.21 4.78 -24.86
C ARG A 229 -23.15 3.73 -25.47
N LEU A 230 -22.69 2.99 -26.48
CA LEU A 230 -23.46 1.88 -27.05
C LEU A 230 -23.64 0.72 -26.06
N ASN A 231 -22.64 0.45 -25.22
CA ASN A 231 -22.75 -0.55 -24.15
C ASN A 231 -23.70 -0.09 -23.03
N GLU A 232 -23.80 1.20 -22.74
CA GLU A 232 -24.85 1.76 -21.86
C GLU A 232 -26.24 1.56 -22.44
N TYR A 233 -26.46 1.90 -23.72
CA TYR A 233 -27.72 1.65 -24.42
C TYR A 233 -28.10 0.18 -24.46
N GLN A 234 -27.12 -0.71 -24.53
CA GLN A 234 -27.37 -2.14 -24.46
C GLN A 234 -27.84 -2.58 -23.06
N ARG A 235 -27.29 -1.97 -22.00
CA ARG A 235 -27.69 -2.25 -20.61
C ARG A 235 -29.06 -1.68 -20.27
N ASP A 236 -29.37 -0.49 -20.79
CA ASP A 236 -30.67 0.16 -20.63
C ASP A 236 -31.14 0.80 -21.95
N LYS A 237 -31.99 0.07 -22.67
CA LYS A 237 -32.53 0.50 -23.96
C LYS A 237 -33.45 1.72 -23.87
N SER A 238 -33.99 2.04 -22.70
CA SER A 238 -34.85 3.22 -22.51
C SER A 238 -34.08 4.54 -22.62
N THR A 239 -32.76 4.47 -22.48
CA THR A 239 -31.88 5.65 -22.54
C THR A 239 -31.48 6.02 -23.98
N ILE A 240 -31.89 5.24 -24.98
CA ILE A 240 -31.62 5.49 -26.40
C ILE A 240 -32.48 6.69 -26.85
N PRO A 241 -31.87 7.80 -27.30
CA PRO A 241 -32.63 8.93 -27.83
C PRO A 241 -33.40 8.54 -29.09
N GLU A 242 -34.66 8.98 -29.21
CA GLU A 242 -35.49 8.69 -30.39
C GLU A 242 -34.85 9.21 -31.69
N GLU A 243 -34.11 10.30 -31.61
CA GLU A 243 -33.43 10.98 -32.73
C GLU A 243 -32.40 10.09 -33.43
N VAL A 244 -31.84 9.10 -32.73
CA VAL A 244 -30.80 8.21 -33.27
C VAL A 244 -31.36 6.83 -33.67
N LEU A 245 -32.67 6.62 -33.61
CA LEU A 245 -33.28 5.34 -34.00
C LEU A 245 -33.37 5.18 -35.53
N GLY A 246 -33.33 3.93 -35.99
CA GLY A 246 -33.44 3.56 -37.40
C GLY A 246 -32.08 3.27 -38.04
N TYR A 247 -31.61 2.03 -37.88
CA TYR A 247 -30.35 1.58 -38.50
C TYR A 247 -30.36 1.78 -40.01
N VAL A 248 -29.30 2.39 -40.53
CA VAL A 248 -29.04 2.56 -41.96
C VAL A 248 -27.71 1.89 -42.26
N GLU A 249 -27.68 0.91 -43.17
CA GLU A 249 -26.47 0.12 -43.46
C GLU A 249 -25.38 0.93 -44.21
N GLU A 250 -25.78 1.97 -44.94
CA GLU A 250 -24.92 2.74 -45.86
C GLU A 250 -24.11 3.88 -45.21
N TRP A 251 -23.98 3.93 -43.88
CA TRP A 251 -23.06 4.88 -43.24
C TRP A 251 -21.58 4.52 -43.46
N ARG A 252 -21.33 3.36 -44.08
CA ARG A 252 -20.00 2.77 -44.32
C ARG A 252 -19.26 3.30 -45.56
N ASN A 253 -19.97 3.96 -46.47
CA ASN A 253 -19.47 4.31 -47.81
C ASN A 253 -19.31 5.82 -48.06
N GLN A 254 -19.33 6.65 -47.00
CA GLN A 254 -19.10 8.11 -47.08
C GLN A 254 -17.74 8.53 -46.52
#